data_AF-A0AAJ4WDF7-F1
#
_entry.id   AF-A0AAJ4WDF7-F1
#
_cell.length_a   1.000
_cell.length_b   1.000
_cell.length_c   1.000
_cell.angle_alpha   90.00
_cell.angle_beta   90.00
_cell.angle_gamma   90.00
#
_symmetry.space_group_name_H-M   'P 1'
#
loop_
_entity.id
_entity.type
_entity.pdbx_description
1 polymer ?
#
loop_
_entity_poly.entity_id
_entity_poly.type
_entity_poly.pdbx_seq_one_letter_code
_entity_poly.pdbx_strand_id
1 'polypeptide(L)'
;MKKIVPFLVVSLAGYVGSVTSVFATASESAALKPVISLSELFAEKSSIWQTYPDNDNYVFDRSQENYVIAAKRADGVVALVNKQESYMTPGKMVLMGTYFQCGKMIDASFSVENAEELAQEFAAPAIDNSERLRGFDESMPVHDLYLVACSKN
;
A
#
# COMPACT_ATOMS: atom_id res chain seq x y z
N MET A 1 23.40 32.82 -60.98
CA MET A 1 22.27 31.91 -60.73
C MET A 1 22.76 30.75 -59.86
N LYS A 2 22.01 30.40 -58.80
CA LYS A 2 21.76 29.05 -58.19
C LYS A 2 22.96 28.06 -58.12
N LYS A 3 23.34 27.41 -57.01
CA LYS A 3 22.74 27.07 -55.70
C LYS A 3 23.89 26.63 -54.76
N ILE A 4 23.80 26.97 -53.48
CA ILE A 4 24.54 26.31 -52.40
C ILE A 4 23.60 25.26 -51.79
N VAL A 5 24.08 24.03 -51.60
CA VAL A 5 23.63 23.12 -50.53
C VAL A 5 24.84 22.27 -50.09
N PRO A 6 25.25 22.33 -48.79
CA PRO A 6 26.18 21.39 -48.19
C PRO A 6 25.40 20.19 -47.62
N PHE A 7 25.94 18.97 -47.77
CA PHE A 7 25.40 17.78 -47.12
C PHE A 7 26.13 17.50 -45.80
N LEU A 8 25.31 17.55 -44.75
CA LEU A 8 25.37 17.07 -43.37
C LEU A 8 26.31 15.86 -43.08
N VAL A 9 27.15 15.90 -42.00
CA VAL A 9 26.91 15.41 -40.60
C VAL A 9 27.40 13.96 -40.44
N VAL A 10 28.16 13.54 -39.41
CA VAL A 10 27.91 13.63 -37.96
C VAL A 10 29.24 13.71 -37.20
N SER A 11 29.41 14.75 -36.39
CA SER A 11 30.37 14.76 -35.28
C SER A 11 29.64 14.32 -34.03
N LEU A 12 30.17 13.27 -33.42
CA LEU A 12 29.81 12.71 -32.12
C LEU A 12 29.77 13.82 -31.04
N ALA A 13 28.58 14.11 -30.50
CA ALA A 13 28.45 14.91 -29.28
C ALA A 13 27.87 14.00 -28.19
N GLY A 14 28.72 13.70 -27.22
CA GLY A 14 28.35 12.91 -26.04
C GLY A 14 27.25 13.60 -25.26
N TYR A 15 26.17 12.87 -25.03
CA TYR A 15 25.18 13.23 -24.03
C TYR A 15 25.82 13.05 -22.65
N VAL A 16 26.24 14.15 -22.02
CA VAL A 16 26.32 14.22 -20.56
C VAL A 16 24.88 14.37 -20.07
N GLY A 17 24.21 13.23 -19.90
CA GLY A 17 22.91 13.17 -19.26
C GLY A 17 23.07 13.56 -17.79
N SER A 18 22.72 14.80 -17.48
CA SER A 18 22.56 15.33 -16.13
C SER A 18 21.67 14.40 -15.31
N VAL A 19 22.23 13.82 -14.25
CA VAL A 19 21.49 13.09 -13.22
C VAL A 19 20.73 14.13 -12.39
N THR A 20 19.57 14.59 -12.90
CA THR A 20 18.62 15.30 -12.05
C THR A 20 18.03 14.28 -11.09
N SER A 21 18.62 14.20 -9.90
CA SER A 21 18.01 13.58 -8.74
C SER A 21 16.72 14.33 -8.45
N VAL A 22 15.60 13.85 -8.99
CA VAL A 22 14.27 14.26 -8.56
C VAL A 22 14.10 13.63 -7.18
N PHE A 23 14.44 14.37 -6.14
CA PHE A 23 13.84 14.15 -4.84
C PHE A 23 12.35 14.36 -5.05
N ALA A 24 11.62 13.24 -5.18
CA ALA A 24 10.18 13.27 -5.11
C ALA A 24 9.82 13.80 -3.71
N THR A 25 9.52 15.09 -3.63
CA THR A 25 8.73 15.62 -2.54
C THR A 25 7.45 14.79 -2.55
N ALA A 26 7.27 13.92 -1.55
CA ALA A 26 6.03 13.18 -1.36
C ALA A 26 4.90 14.23 -1.37
N SER A 27 4.18 14.28 -2.48
CA SER A 27 3.04 15.16 -2.65
C SER A 27 2.03 14.79 -1.58
N GLU A 28 1.39 15.76 -0.92
CA GLU A 28 0.22 15.52 -0.06
C GLU A 28 -0.88 14.70 -0.77
N SER A 29 -0.85 14.61 -2.12
CA SER A 29 -1.73 13.73 -2.90
C SER A 29 -1.45 12.23 -2.74
N ALA A 30 -0.37 11.83 -2.06
CA ALA A 30 -0.02 10.43 -1.81
C ALA A 30 -0.52 9.92 -0.44
N ALA A 31 -1.00 10.78 0.46
CA ALA A 31 -1.46 10.31 1.77
C ALA A 31 -2.76 9.47 1.65
N LEU A 32 -2.87 8.41 2.47
CA LEU A 32 -4.14 7.71 2.67
C LEU A 32 -5.05 8.53 3.56
N LYS A 33 -6.36 8.51 3.25
CA LYS A 33 -7.39 9.12 4.08
C LYS A 33 -8.01 8.06 4.99
N PRO A 34 -7.91 8.20 6.33
CA PRO A 34 -8.58 7.31 7.25
C PRO A 34 -10.09 7.30 6.99
N VAL A 35 -10.69 6.11 6.97
CA VAL A 35 -12.16 5.96 6.94
C VAL A 35 -12.74 5.70 8.32
N ILE A 36 -11.86 5.45 9.31
CA ILE A 36 -12.17 5.27 10.73
C ILE A 36 -11.18 6.12 11.53
N SER A 37 -11.58 6.55 12.73
CA SER A 37 -10.67 7.24 13.64
C SER A 37 -9.48 6.35 14.01
N LEU A 38 -8.26 6.88 13.91
CA LEU A 38 -7.05 6.13 14.26
C LEU A 38 -7.09 5.63 15.71
N SER A 39 -7.60 6.44 16.65
CA SER A 39 -7.72 6.05 18.05
C SER A 39 -8.67 4.86 18.27
N GLU A 40 -9.69 4.71 17.43
CA GLU A 40 -10.67 3.63 17.54
C GLU A 40 -10.09 2.28 17.12
N LEU A 41 -9.09 2.28 16.23
CA LEU A 41 -8.33 1.09 15.85
C LEU A 41 -7.51 0.52 17.02
N PHE A 42 -7.07 1.36 17.96
CA PHE A 42 -6.29 0.95 19.14
C PHE A 42 -7.11 0.79 20.41
N ALA A 43 -8.41 1.13 20.38
CA ALA A 43 -9.28 0.95 21.54
C ALA A 43 -9.38 -0.53 21.93
N GLU A 44 -9.27 -0.83 23.23
CA GLU A 44 -9.35 -2.19 23.78
C GLU A 44 -10.67 -2.87 23.38
N LYS A 45 -11.77 -2.12 23.48
CA LYS A 45 -13.12 -2.54 23.06
C LYS A 45 -13.57 -1.63 21.92
N SER A 46 -13.74 -2.20 20.73
CA SER A 46 -14.21 -1.48 19.55
C SER A 46 -15.11 -2.39 18.71
N SER A 47 -16.16 -1.82 18.13
CA SER A 47 -17.14 -2.52 17.28
C SER A 47 -16.86 -2.38 15.79
N ILE A 48 -15.75 -1.76 15.40
CA ILE A 48 -15.40 -1.54 13.98
C ILE A 48 -14.90 -2.79 13.26
N TRP A 49 -14.52 -3.81 14.03
CA TRP A 49 -13.91 -5.03 13.54
C TRP A 49 -14.96 -5.90 12.87
N GLN A 50 -14.68 -6.33 11.64
CA GLN A 50 -15.55 -7.17 10.83
C GLN A 50 -14.94 -8.56 10.72
N THR A 51 -15.79 -9.58 10.76
CA THR A 51 -15.40 -10.95 10.43
C THR A 51 -15.19 -11.08 8.92
N TYR A 52 -14.18 -11.84 8.50
CA TYR A 52 -14.02 -12.17 7.09
C TYR A 52 -15.26 -12.91 6.56
N PRO A 53 -15.81 -12.55 5.39
CA PRO A 53 -16.93 -13.28 4.80
C PRO A 53 -16.46 -14.63 4.26
N ASP A 54 -17.29 -15.65 4.34
CA ASP A 54 -17.03 -16.95 3.71
C ASP A 54 -16.89 -16.79 2.19
N ASN A 55 -15.84 -17.39 1.62
CA ASN A 55 -15.54 -17.30 0.19
C ASN A 55 -14.76 -18.53 -0.27
N ASP A 56 -15.29 -19.24 -1.26
CA ASP A 56 -14.68 -20.46 -1.82
C ASP A 56 -13.33 -20.19 -2.52
N ASN A 57 -13.02 -18.92 -2.84
CA ASN A 57 -11.75 -18.52 -3.44
C ASN A 57 -10.66 -18.24 -2.42
N TYR A 58 -10.94 -18.36 -1.11
CA TYR A 58 -9.90 -18.19 -0.11
C TYR A 58 -8.95 -19.37 -0.07
N VAL A 59 -7.66 -19.07 0.06
CA VAL A 59 -6.60 -20.04 0.24
C VAL A 59 -6.59 -20.58 1.67
N PHE A 60 -6.94 -19.75 2.67
CA PHE A 60 -7.02 -20.15 4.07
C PHE A 60 -8.37 -19.86 4.72
N ASP A 61 -8.67 -20.64 5.76
CA ASP A 61 -9.78 -20.34 6.67
C ASP A 61 -9.43 -19.10 7.52
N ARG A 62 -10.25 -18.05 7.38
CA ARG A 62 -10.14 -16.77 8.09
C ARG A 62 -11.28 -16.52 9.07
N SER A 63 -12.10 -17.54 9.36
CA SER A 63 -13.31 -17.43 10.18
C SER A 63 -13.07 -16.92 11.61
N GLN A 64 -11.85 -17.06 12.12
CA GLN A 64 -11.44 -16.59 13.44
C GLN A 64 -10.74 -15.21 13.40
N GLU A 65 -10.50 -14.67 12.21
CA GLU A 65 -9.84 -13.38 12.04
C GLU A 65 -10.87 -12.26 11.91
N ASN A 66 -10.48 -11.07 12.35
CA ASN A 66 -11.23 -9.85 12.10
C ASN A 66 -10.36 -8.82 11.42
N TYR A 67 -10.98 -8.02 10.57
CA TYR A 67 -10.34 -6.97 9.81
C TYR A 67 -11.11 -5.67 9.88
N VAL A 68 -10.46 -4.63 9.41
CA VAL A 68 -11.14 -3.41 9.02
C VAL A 68 -10.38 -2.72 7.89
N ILE A 69 -11.11 -2.09 6.98
CA ILE A 69 -10.52 -1.16 6.04
C ILE A 69 -10.28 0.14 6.80
N ALA A 70 -9.02 0.45 7.10
CA ALA A 70 -8.65 1.59 7.94
C ALA A 70 -8.56 2.88 7.14
N ALA A 71 -8.15 2.81 5.88
CA ALA A 71 -7.98 4.00 5.04
C ALA A 71 -8.07 3.68 3.54
N LYS A 72 -8.36 4.72 2.75
CA LYS A 72 -8.44 4.66 1.28
C LYS A 72 -7.78 5.88 0.65
N ARG A 73 -7.28 5.72 -0.57
CA ARG A 73 -6.76 6.80 -1.42
C ARG A 73 -7.50 6.82 -2.76
N ALA A 74 -7.57 8.00 -3.38
CA ALA A 74 -8.40 8.22 -4.57
C ALA A 74 -7.93 7.44 -5.82
N ASP A 75 -6.67 7.00 -5.84
CA ASP A 75 -6.06 6.19 -6.89
C ASP A 75 -6.34 4.68 -6.74
N GLY A 76 -7.13 4.28 -5.75
CA GLY A 76 -7.51 2.89 -5.51
C GLY A 76 -6.59 2.14 -4.53
N VAL A 77 -5.69 2.83 -3.84
CA VAL A 77 -4.98 2.22 -2.70
C VAL A 77 -5.92 2.08 -1.50
N VAL A 78 -5.88 0.92 -0.86
CA VAL A 78 -6.65 0.59 0.35
C VAL A 78 -5.70 0.03 1.40
N ALA A 79 -5.89 0.44 2.66
CA ALA A 79 -5.23 -0.17 3.82
C ALA A 79 -6.22 -1.04 4.57
N LEU A 80 -5.96 -2.34 4.60
CA LEU A 80 -6.67 -3.30 5.44
C LEU A 80 -5.80 -3.60 6.67
N VAL A 81 -6.39 -3.61 7.86
CA VAL A 81 -5.67 -3.88 9.11
C VAL A 81 -6.38 -4.92 9.96
N ASN A 82 -5.57 -5.67 10.73
CA ASN A 82 -5.99 -6.68 11.68
C ASN A 82 -5.29 -6.39 13.03
N LYS A 83 -5.93 -6.76 14.14
CA LYS A 83 -5.25 -6.82 15.44
C LYS A 83 -4.53 -8.15 15.60
N GLN A 84 -3.26 -8.12 15.96
CA GLN A 84 -2.49 -9.32 16.29
C GLN A 84 -1.67 -9.09 17.56
N GLU A 85 -1.37 -10.17 18.27
CA GLU A 85 -0.39 -10.12 19.35
C GLU A 85 1.00 -9.93 18.75
N SER A 86 1.80 -9.05 19.36
CA SER A 86 3.17 -8.79 18.93
C SER A 86 4.03 -10.02 19.13
N TYR A 87 4.66 -10.49 18.06
CA TYR A 87 5.67 -11.56 18.13
C TYR A 87 6.88 -11.17 18.99
N MET A 88 7.19 -9.87 19.10
CA MET A 88 8.34 -9.39 19.86
C MET A 88 8.02 -9.14 21.34
N THR A 89 6.75 -8.83 21.64
CA THR A 89 6.31 -8.46 22.99
C THR A 89 5.02 -9.21 23.34
N PRO A 90 5.11 -10.39 23.96
CA PRO A 90 3.94 -11.14 24.39
C PRO A 90 2.99 -10.28 25.24
N GLY A 91 1.69 -10.41 25.00
CA GLY A 91 0.61 -9.66 25.63
C GLY A 91 0.37 -8.26 25.06
N LYS A 92 1.22 -7.76 24.15
CA LYS A 92 1.00 -6.47 23.48
C LYS A 92 0.27 -6.67 22.17
N MET A 93 -0.87 -6.01 22.00
CA MET A 93 -1.57 -5.98 20.71
C MET A 93 -0.98 -4.91 19.80
N VAL A 94 -0.78 -5.26 18.54
CA VAL A 94 -0.33 -4.37 17.46
C VAL A 94 -1.31 -4.43 16.29
N LEU A 95 -1.26 -3.44 15.42
CA LEU A 95 -1.96 -3.50 14.14
C LEU A 95 -1.00 -3.99 13.07
N MET A 96 -1.35 -5.11 12.46
CA MET A 96 -0.74 -5.56 11.21
C MET A 96 -1.61 -5.09 10.07
N GLY A 97 -0.99 -4.40 9.11
CA GLY A 97 -1.69 -3.86 7.96
C GLY A 97 -1.10 -4.33 6.65
N THR A 98 -1.94 -4.39 5.63
CA THR A 98 -1.54 -4.62 4.25
C THR A 98 -2.20 -3.58 3.37
N TYR A 99 -1.38 -2.90 2.59
CA TYR A 99 -1.85 -2.04 1.52
C TYR A 99 -2.10 -2.86 0.27
N PHE A 100 -3.15 -2.51 -0.46
CA PHE A 100 -3.45 -3.05 -1.77
C PHE A 100 -3.65 -1.93 -2.76
N GLN A 101 -3.14 -2.09 -3.98
CA GLN A 101 -3.54 -1.27 -5.11
C GLN A 101 -4.66 -1.99 -5.86
N CYS A 102 -5.91 -1.61 -5.64
CA CYS A 102 -7.03 -2.30 -6.26
C CYS A 102 -6.95 -2.27 -7.80
N GLY A 103 -7.21 -3.41 -8.43
CA GLY A 103 -6.98 -3.65 -9.84
C GLY A 103 -5.55 -4.12 -10.18
N LYS A 104 -4.67 -4.23 -9.19
CA LYS A 104 -3.33 -4.80 -9.32
C LYS A 104 -3.10 -5.81 -8.19
N MET A 105 -2.56 -6.99 -8.50
CA MET A 105 -2.15 -7.97 -7.49
C MET A 105 -0.78 -7.59 -6.91
N ILE A 106 -0.74 -6.42 -6.26
CA ILE A 106 0.44 -5.87 -5.60
C ILE A 106 0.05 -5.42 -4.19
N ASP A 107 0.90 -5.76 -3.23
CA ASP A 107 0.75 -5.37 -1.85
C ASP A 107 2.02 -4.79 -1.23
N ALA A 108 1.86 -4.17 -0.07
CA ALA A 108 2.94 -3.85 0.85
C ALA A 108 2.43 -3.92 2.29
N SER A 109 3.12 -4.65 3.17
CA SER A 109 2.70 -4.80 4.56
C SER A 109 3.38 -3.79 5.49
N PHE A 110 2.71 -3.49 6.60
CA PHE A 110 3.23 -2.68 7.70
C PHE A 110 2.78 -3.24 9.06
N SER A 111 3.45 -2.80 10.12
CA SER A 111 3.11 -3.11 11.51
C SER A 111 3.33 -1.86 12.34
N VAL A 112 2.34 -1.50 13.17
CA VAL A 112 2.41 -0.31 14.01
C VAL A 112 1.82 -0.61 15.39
N GLU A 113 2.31 0.10 16.39
CA GLU A 113 1.98 -0.15 17.80
C GLU A 113 1.05 0.92 18.39
N ASN A 114 0.91 2.06 17.73
CA ASN A 114 0.07 3.17 18.19
C ASN A 114 -0.46 4.05 17.04
N ALA A 115 -1.37 4.96 17.38
CA ALA A 115 -2.05 5.83 16.42
C ALA A 115 -1.11 6.85 15.74
N GLU A 116 -0.02 7.25 16.40
CA GLU A 116 0.94 8.20 15.84
C GLU A 116 1.76 7.53 14.73
N GLU A 117 2.29 6.33 14.98
CA GLU A 117 2.96 5.51 13.97
C GLU A 117 2.03 5.22 12.79
N LEU A 118 0.76 4.90 13.05
CA LEU A 118 -0.21 4.69 11.97
C LEU A 118 -0.45 5.96 11.14
N ALA A 119 -0.51 7.13 11.78
CA ALA A 119 -0.67 8.40 11.08
C ALA A 119 0.54 8.71 10.19
N GLN A 120 1.76 8.43 10.67
CA GLN A 120 3.00 8.58 9.89
C GLN A 120 3.01 7.61 8.70
N GLU A 121 2.65 6.35 8.93
CA GLU A 121 2.56 5.31 7.91
C GLU A 121 1.51 5.67 6.85
N PHE A 122 0.37 6.26 7.22
CA PHE A 122 -0.64 6.74 6.25
C PHE A 122 -0.23 8.01 5.51
N ALA A 123 0.64 8.85 6.08
CA ALA A 123 1.16 10.03 5.40
C ALA A 123 2.17 9.69 4.30
N ALA A 124 2.94 8.61 4.48
CA ALA A 124 3.95 8.12 3.54
C ALA A 124 3.90 6.58 3.44
N PRO A 125 2.87 6.03 2.77
CA PRO A 125 2.57 4.60 2.84
C PRO A 125 3.61 3.73 2.16
N ALA A 126 3.91 2.59 2.77
CA ALA A 126 4.88 1.62 2.24
C ALA A 126 4.62 1.19 0.78
N ILE A 127 3.37 1.23 0.30
CA ILE A 127 3.02 0.88 -1.09
C ILE A 127 3.57 1.87 -2.13
N ASP A 128 3.98 3.07 -1.73
CA ASP A 128 4.64 4.02 -2.63
C ASP A 128 6.15 3.77 -2.74
N ASN A 129 6.70 2.88 -1.91
CA ASN A 129 8.11 2.47 -1.98
C ASN A 129 8.25 1.19 -2.82
N SER A 130 8.86 1.31 -4.00
CA SER A 130 9.07 0.20 -4.94
C SER A 130 9.85 -0.99 -4.35
N GLU A 131 10.72 -0.77 -3.37
CA GLU A 131 11.50 -1.83 -2.72
C GLU A 131 10.65 -2.68 -1.77
N ARG A 132 9.54 -2.09 -1.28
CA ARG A 132 8.61 -2.74 -0.35
C ARG A 132 7.47 -3.45 -1.06
N LEU A 133 7.23 -3.14 -2.34
CA LEU A 133 6.20 -3.80 -3.14
C LEU A 133 6.46 -5.29 -3.27
N ARG A 134 5.39 -6.06 -3.17
CA ARG A 134 5.35 -7.49 -3.44
C ARG A 134 4.23 -7.76 -4.44
N GLY A 135 4.51 -8.63 -5.40
CA GLY A 135 3.50 -9.18 -6.29
C GLY A 135 2.96 -10.47 -5.69
N PHE A 136 1.70 -10.77 -5.95
CA PHE A 136 1.06 -12.02 -5.54
C PHE A 136 0.14 -12.57 -6.63
N ASP A 137 -0.33 -13.79 -6.42
CA ASP A 137 -1.32 -14.46 -7.27
C ASP A 137 -2.42 -15.11 -6.41
N GLU A 138 -3.39 -15.74 -7.07
CA GLU A 138 -4.58 -16.34 -6.45
C GLU A 138 -4.27 -17.52 -5.51
N SER A 139 -3.06 -18.09 -5.59
CA SER A 139 -2.63 -19.20 -4.72
C SER A 139 -2.04 -18.72 -3.39
N MET A 140 -1.82 -17.42 -3.23
CA MET A 140 -1.18 -16.84 -2.05
C MET A 140 -2.21 -16.38 -1.02
N PRO A 141 -1.96 -16.57 0.29
CA PRO A 141 -2.89 -16.16 1.35
C PRO A 141 -3.27 -14.66 1.35
N VAL A 142 -2.37 -13.83 0.83
CA VAL A 142 -2.58 -12.38 0.70
C VAL A 142 -3.67 -12.06 -0.34
N HIS A 143 -3.97 -12.98 -1.25
CA HIS A 143 -5.09 -12.88 -2.19
C HIS A 143 -6.44 -12.78 -1.46
N ASP A 144 -6.65 -13.56 -0.40
CA ASP A 144 -7.87 -13.51 0.41
C ASP A 144 -8.12 -12.10 0.96
N LEU A 145 -7.05 -11.48 1.46
CA LEU A 145 -7.07 -10.11 1.98
C LEU A 145 -7.38 -9.10 0.88
N TYR A 146 -6.80 -9.30 -0.30
CA TYR A 146 -7.07 -8.46 -1.48
C TYR A 146 -8.53 -8.55 -1.92
N LEU A 147 -9.12 -9.76 -1.98
CA LEU A 147 -10.53 -9.96 -2.33
C LEU A 147 -11.46 -9.17 -1.40
N VAL A 148 -11.14 -9.10 -0.11
CA VAL A 148 -11.91 -8.32 0.86
C VAL A 148 -11.65 -6.82 0.75
N ALA A 149 -10.39 -6.40 0.64
CA ALA A 149 -10.03 -4.98 0.61
C ALA A 149 -10.47 -4.28 -0.69
N CYS A 150 -10.45 -5.00 -1.81
CA CYS A 150 -10.65 -4.48 -3.16
C CYS A 150 -11.95 -4.94 -3.84
N SER A 151 -12.79 -5.73 -3.16
CA SER A 151 -14.13 -6.00 -3.65
C SER A 151 -14.92 -4.69 -3.78
N LYS A 152 -15.68 -4.57 -4.87
CA LYS A 152 -16.61 -3.46 -5.06
C LYS A 152 -17.77 -3.64 -4.07
N ASN A 153 -17.69 -3.00 -2.91
CA ASN A 153 -18.89 -2.64 -2.17
C ASN A 153 -19.55 -1.43 -2.84
#